data_AF-A0A6M8NLV7-F1
#
_entry.id   AF-A0A6M8NLV7-F1
#
_cell.length_a   1.000
_cell.length_b   1.000
_cell.length_c   1.000
_cell.angle_alpha   90.00
_cell.angle_beta   90.00
_cell.angle_gamma   90.00
#
_symmetry.space_group_name_H-M   'P 1'
#
loop_
_entity.id
_entity.type
_entity.pdbx_description
1 polymer ?
#
loop_
_entity_poly.entity_id
_entity_poly.type
_entity_poly.pdbx_seq_one_letter_code
_entity_poly.pdbx_strand_id
1 'polypeptide(L)'
;MFKSIFLKEWLKIKYPLFFLLIFSIIILSYFAFDLNFQFSTIEPESMMWYRFIHLEHKPHFILYYFYLFVGIIVATSQFLPEIIQKRVKVTLHLPLNIFQNIFLHLLIGIIFICSIITLFSISLLRIISDYYPKEIVQVVFEDSLFFSLISLLTYILISLIIMEQNRIKQLLKTVFTLLVLFYFGFQGSFEKEFHKYYIFYSDILDEFVYQKNFGEHRFEYGIKDKKTFSQKEYESYLPFVYYRDLEIQKKLPIQIKNISYDANEIKNSKLGFEYNYKMLKKKEVELYPLFNPHSNIGMIKFPEEVFGIFKDGAKVYDFDNDLLKTKSKELNEKLKELNFSYPAKNIWGKTTNIKPFDLGYLILDNKNRLFNLKKENDKITIKEINYPKDEEIVHINISENRQQKLSAYAIDKNSNFYLLTWDFEFIKLDLKEFDYKNMRLKLIADPLHYLIRYDDGNSYFAAIFSKENYKKIKEEKWD
;
A
#
# COMPACT_ATOMS: atom_id res chain seq x y z
N MET A 1 19.47 -11.60 -47.54
CA MET A 1 18.07 -12.00 -47.26
C MET A 1 17.44 -11.19 -46.11
N PHE A 2 18.12 -11.03 -44.96
CA PHE A 2 17.68 -10.14 -43.86
C PHE A 2 17.30 -8.73 -44.35
N LYS A 3 18.17 -8.09 -45.15
CA LYS A 3 17.91 -6.74 -45.72
C LYS A 3 16.60 -6.65 -46.51
N SER A 4 16.25 -7.71 -47.25
CA SER A 4 15.03 -7.75 -48.06
C SER A 4 13.77 -7.92 -47.20
N ILE A 5 13.84 -8.78 -46.18
CA ILE A 5 12.76 -8.95 -45.19
C ILE A 5 12.58 -7.65 -44.41
N PHE A 6 13.67 -7.03 -43.97
CA PHE A 6 13.64 -5.73 -43.29
C PHE A 6 12.96 -4.65 -44.12
N LEU A 7 13.32 -4.51 -45.41
CA LEU A 7 12.68 -3.53 -46.31
C LEU A 7 11.18 -3.81 -46.46
N LYS A 8 10.79 -5.08 -46.59
CA LYS A 8 9.38 -5.50 -46.68
C LYS A 8 8.60 -5.11 -45.43
N GLU A 9 9.14 -5.40 -44.24
CA GLU A 9 8.47 -5.09 -42.98
C GLU A 9 8.45 -3.58 -42.70
N TRP A 10 9.52 -2.87 -43.02
CA TRP A 10 9.59 -1.41 -42.92
C TRP A 10 8.49 -0.72 -43.72
N LEU A 11 8.23 -1.17 -44.96
CA LEU A 11 7.17 -0.58 -45.80
C LEU A 11 5.77 -0.71 -45.19
N LYS A 12 5.51 -1.75 -44.40
CA LYS A 12 4.25 -1.94 -43.68
C LYS A 12 4.16 -1.10 -42.42
N ILE A 13 5.27 -1.01 -41.67
CA ILE A 13 5.30 -0.47 -40.31
C ILE A 13 5.59 1.04 -40.29
N LYS A 14 6.22 1.63 -41.31
CA LYS A 14 6.69 3.02 -41.28
C LYS A 14 5.62 4.08 -40.95
N TYR A 15 4.40 3.96 -41.50
CA TYR A 15 3.32 4.90 -41.22
C TYR A 15 2.70 4.70 -39.83
N PRO A 16 2.37 3.46 -39.41
CA PRO A 16 2.03 3.18 -38.01
C PRO A 16 3.08 3.67 -37.01
N LEU A 17 4.36 3.51 -37.33
CA LEU A 17 5.48 3.95 -36.48
C LEU A 17 5.54 5.47 -36.39
N PHE A 18 5.37 6.18 -37.51
CA PHE A 18 5.28 7.65 -37.50
C PHE A 18 4.07 8.15 -36.70
N PHE A 19 2.92 7.49 -36.85
CA PHE A 19 1.74 7.79 -36.05
C PHE A 19 1.99 7.58 -34.55
N LEU A 20 2.60 6.45 -34.17
CA LEU A 20 2.95 6.15 -32.78
C LEU A 20 3.93 7.19 -32.19
N LEU A 21 4.89 7.69 -32.99
CA LEU A 21 5.81 8.74 -32.56
C LEU A 21 5.07 10.07 -32.31
N ILE A 22 4.19 10.50 -33.21
CA ILE A 22 3.39 11.72 -32.99
C ILE A 22 2.48 11.55 -31.77
N PHE A 23 1.80 10.42 -31.69
CA PHE A 23 0.91 10.10 -30.58
C PHE A 23 1.65 10.07 -29.25
N SER A 24 2.87 9.55 -29.23
CA SER A 24 3.75 9.56 -28.06
C SER A 24 4.07 10.97 -27.58
N ILE A 25 4.34 11.90 -28.51
CA ILE A 25 4.64 13.30 -28.18
C ILE A 25 3.41 13.95 -27.57
N ILE A 26 2.23 13.77 -28.19
CA ILE A 26 0.97 14.35 -27.70
C ILE A 26 0.65 13.86 -26.28
N ILE A 27 0.73 12.54 -26.05
CA ILE A 27 0.46 11.96 -24.73
C ILE A 27 1.45 12.46 -23.68
N LEU A 28 2.75 12.50 -23.99
CA LEU A 28 3.76 12.97 -23.06
C LEU A 28 3.63 14.46 -22.78
N SER A 29 3.27 15.28 -23.77
CA SER A 29 2.99 16.70 -23.57
C SER A 29 1.78 16.92 -22.67
N TYR A 30 0.70 16.16 -22.87
CA TYR A 30 -0.46 16.21 -22.00
C TYR A 30 -0.12 15.75 -20.57
N PHE A 31 0.64 14.66 -20.44
CA PHE A 31 1.09 14.15 -19.15
C PHE A 31 1.97 15.17 -18.41
N ALA A 32 2.92 15.80 -19.09
CA ALA A 32 3.76 16.85 -18.51
C ALA A 32 2.92 18.05 -18.05
N PHE A 33 1.92 18.45 -18.85
CA PHE A 33 1.01 19.54 -18.49
C PHE A 33 0.16 19.20 -17.25
N ASP A 34 -0.47 18.02 -17.23
CA ASP A 34 -1.28 17.56 -16.09
C ASP A 34 -0.44 17.43 -14.82
N LEU A 35 0.76 16.87 -14.94
CA LEU A 35 1.68 16.74 -13.81
C LEU A 35 2.08 18.12 -13.27
N ASN A 36 2.48 19.04 -14.15
CA ASN A 36 2.80 20.41 -13.76
C ASN A 36 1.60 21.10 -13.09
N PHE A 37 0.39 20.92 -13.62
CA PHE A 37 -0.83 21.45 -13.04
C PHE A 37 -1.08 20.90 -11.62
N GLN A 38 -0.92 19.59 -11.42
CA GLN A 38 -1.09 18.96 -10.11
C GLN A 38 -0.09 19.48 -9.08
N PHE A 39 1.18 19.64 -9.45
CA PHE A 39 2.18 20.25 -8.57
C PHE A 39 1.90 21.73 -8.29
N SER A 40 1.48 22.51 -9.28
CA SER A 40 1.18 23.94 -9.09
C SER A 40 -0.09 24.22 -8.27
N THR A 41 -0.93 23.21 -8.03
CA THR A 41 -2.21 23.36 -7.33
C THR A 41 -2.24 22.73 -5.94
N ILE A 42 -1.13 22.13 -5.51
CA ILE A 42 -1.02 21.44 -4.22
C ILE A 42 0.13 22.04 -3.41
N GLU A 43 -0.14 22.31 -2.13
CA GLU A 43 0.85 22.87 -1.22
C GLU A 43 0.84 22.06 0.09
N PRO A 44 2.00 21.56 0.56
CA PRO A 44 3.29 21.55 -0.13
C PRO A 44 3.35 20.49 -1.24
N GLU A 45 4.30 20.62 -2.16
CA GLU A 45 4.54 19.73 -3.31
C GLU A 45 4.89 18.30 -2.88
N SER A 46 5.52 18.15 -1.71
CA SER A 46 5.80 16.86 -1.07
C SER A 46 4.53 16.02 -0.85
N MET A 47 3.34 16.63 -0.85
CA MET A 47 2.07 15.93 -0.81
C MET A 47 1.85 15.06 -2.06
N MET A 48 2.41 15.43 -3.22
CA MET A 48 2.42 14.57 -4.42
C MET A 48 3.29 13.33 -4.21
N TRP A 49 4.44 13.49 -3.56
CA TRP A 49 5.31 12.36 -3.21
C TRP A 49 4.60 11.45 -2.20
N TYR A 50 3.89 12.03 -1.24
CA TYR A 50 3.06 11.27 -0.31
C TYR A 50 1.95 10.48 -1.02
N ARG A 51 1.25 11.07 -1.99
CA ARG A 51 0.24 10.37 -2.80
C ARG A 51 0.84 9.18 -3.53
N PHE A 52 2.02 9.35 -4.11
CA PHE A 52 2.74 8.28 -4.79
C PHE A 52 3.12 7.15 -3.83
N ILE A 53 3.77 7.48 -2.71
CA ILE A 53 4.39 6.50 -1.80
C ILE A 53 3.38 5.83 -0.85
N HIS A 54 2.50 6.62 -0.24
CA HIS A 54 1.64 6.17 0.86
C HIS A 54 0.21 5.85 0.42
N LEU A 55 -0.27 6.47 -0.66
CA LEU A 55 -1.60 6.19 -1.21
C LEU A 55 -1.55 5.30 -2.46
N GLU A 56 -0.34 4.88 -2.89
CA GLU A 56 -0.09 4.11 -4.12
C GLU A 56 -0.73 4.76 -5.38
N HIS A 57 -0.93 6.08 -5.36
CA HIS A 57 -1.50 6.83 -6.49
C HIS A 57 -0.39 7.30 -7.43
N LYS A 58 -0.10 6.49 -8.44
CA LYS A 58 0.99 6.68 -9.40
C LYS A 58 0.50 7.38 -10.68
N PRO A 59 0.89 8.63 -10.98
CA PRO A 59 0.36 9.38 -12.14
C PRO A 59 0.63 8.70 -13.50
N HIS A 60 1.79 8.05 -13.64
CA HIS A 60 2.20 7.42 -14.89
C HIS A 60 1.46 6.12 -15.21
N PHE A 61 0.69 5.55 -14.27
CA PHE A 61 0.00 4.27 -14.48
C PHE A 61 -0.97 4.31 -15.67
N ILE A 62 -1.57 5.47 -15.97
CA ILE A 62 -2.43 5.61 -17.16
C ILE A 62 -1.68 5.42 -18.47
N LEU A 63 -0.36 5.67 -18.49
CA LEU A 63 0.47 5.50 -19.67
C LEU A 63 0.69 4.03 -20.03
N TYR A 64 0.37 3.09 -19.14
CA TYR A 64 0.32 1.66 -19.40
C TYR A 64 -0.44 1.33 -20.71
N TYR A 65 -1.54 2.02 -20.97
CA TYR A 65 -2.35 1.82 -22.18
C TYR A 65 -1.60 2.16 -23.47
N PHE A 66 -0.66 3.11 -23.44
CA PHE A 66 0.17 3.41 -24.60
C PHE A 66 1.08 2.22 -24.95
N TYR A 67 1.71 1.58 -23.96
CA TYR A 67 2.56 0.39 -24.18
C TYR A 67 1.75 -0.76 -24.78
N LEU A 68 0.54 -1.03 -24.27
CA LEU A 68 -0.38 -2.01 -24.85
C LEU A 68 -0.70 -1.68 -26.31
N PHE A 69 -1.04 -0.41 -26.57
CA PHE A 69 -1.44 0.07 -27.89
C PHE A 69 -0.32 -0.07 -28.94
N VAL A 70 0.94 0.18 -28.56
CA VAL A 70 2.10 -0.03 -29.44
C VAL A 70 2.19 -1.49 -29.90
N GLY A 71 2.06 -2.45 -28.97
CA GLY A 71 2.12 -3.88 -29.30
C GLY A 71 1.01 -4.32 -30.25
N ILE A 72 -0.21 -3.83 -30.02
CA ILE A 72 -1.39 -4.10 -30.87
C ILE A 72 -1.20 -3.50 -32.27
N ILE A 73 -0.83 -2.22 -32.37
CA ILE A 73 -0.66 -1.52 -33.65
C ILE A 73 0.41 -2.19 -34.50
N VAL A 74 1.56 -2.50 -33.92
CA VAL A 74 2.66 -3.11 -34.68
C VAL A 74 2.26 -4.51 -35.15
N ALA A 75 1.66 -5.33 -34.29
CA ALA A 75 1.20 -6.68 -34.67
C ALA A 75 0.15 -6.63 -35.80
N THR A 76 -0.88 -5.80 -35.64
CA THR A 76 -1.94 -5.64 -36.64
C THR A 76 -1.40 -5.12 -37.96
N SER A 77 -0.59 -4.06 -37.94
CA SER A 77 0.00 -3.47 -39.14
C SER A 77 0.92 -4.44 -39.88
N GLN A 78 1.62 -5.29 -39.15
CA GLN A 78 2.60 -6.21 -39.72
C GLN A 78 1.96 -7.43 -40.40
N PHE A 79 0.96 -8.04 -39.76
CA PHE A 79 0.42 -9.34 -40.17
C PHE A 79 -0.97 -9.28 -40.81
N LEU A 80 -1.82 -8.32 -40.44
CA LEU A 80 -3.19 -8.24 -40.97
C LEU A 80 -3.23 -8.02 -42.50
N PRO A 81 -2.42 -7.12 -43.10
CA PRO A 81 -2.41 -6.95 -44.54
C PRO A 81 -2.00 -8.20 -45.31
N GLU A 82 -1.11 -9.04 -44.74
CA GLU A 82 -0.66 -10.27 -45.41
C GLU A 82 -1.78 -11.29 -45.57
N ILE A 83 -2.68 -11.36 -44.59
CA ILE A 83 -3.82 -12.27 -44.59
C ILE A 83 -4.89 -11.78 -45.55
N ILE A 84 -5.25 -10.49 -45.47
CA ILE A 84 -6.25 -9.88 -46.35
C ILE A 84 -5.82 -10.02 -47.83
N GLN A 85 -4.54 -9.78 -48.12
CA GLN A 85 -4.01 -9.86 -49.47
C GLN A 85 -3.62 -11.29 -49.89
N LYS A 86 -3.87 -12.30 -49.05
CA LYS A 86 -3.50 -13.72 -49.27
C LYS A 86 -2.02 -13.95 -49.62
N ARG A 87 -1.13 -13.07 -49.14
CA ARG A 87 0.31 -13.08 -49.44
C ARG A 87 1.12 -14.02 -48.55
N VAL A 88 0.49 -14.65 -47.55
CA VAL A 88 1.13 -15.61 -46.63
C VAL A 88 1.86 -16.74 -47.38
N LYS A 89 1.29 -17.22 -48.49
CA LYS A 89 1.93 -18.25 -49.34
C LYS A 89 3.23 -17.77 -50.00
N VAL A 90 3.31 -16.50 -50.40
CA VAL A 90 4.51 -15.91 -51.02
C VAL A 90 5.65 -15.81 -50.02
N THR A 91 5.34 -15.54 -48.75
CA THR A 91 6.33 -15.50 -47.67
C THR A 91 6.93 -16.90 -47.44
N LEU A 92 6.18 -17.99 -47.63
CA LEU A 92 6.64 -19.38 -47.45
C LEU A 92 7.56 -19.90 -48.58
N HIS A 93 7.68 -19.19 -49.70
CA HIS A 93 8.52 -19.60 -50.85
C HIS A 93 9.94 -19.00 -50.84
N LEU A 94 10.31 -18.28 -49.78
CA LEU A 94 11.70 -17.83 -49.60
C LEU A 94 12.63 -19.04 -49.37
N PRO A 95 13.90 -18.99 -49.83
CA PRO A 95 14.89 -20.06 -49.62
C PRO A 95 15.40 -20.06 -48.17
N LEU A 96 14.48 -20.05 -47.21
CA LEU A 96 14.68 -20.09 -45.77
C LEU A 96 13.79 -21.17 -45.19
N ASN A 97 14.24 -21.77 -44.09
CA ASN A 97 13.36 -22.59 -43.29
C ASN A 97 12.20 -21.73 -42.75
N ILE A 98 10.99 -22.30 -42.70
CA ILE A 98 9.76 -21.63 -42.25
C ILE A 98 9.96 -21.01 -40.86
N PHE A 99 10.63 -21.72 -39.96
CA PHE A 99 10.94 -21.20 -38.60
C PHE A 99 11.84 -19.97 -38.63
N GLN A 100 12.90 -19.97 -39.45
CA GLN A 100 13.81 -18.83 -39.59
C GLN A 100 13.08 -17.61 -40.16
N ASN A 101 12.17 -17.84 -41.11
CA ASN A 101 11.40 -16.76 -41.72
C ASN A 101 10.43 -16.11 -40.72
N ILE A 102 9.63 -16.90 -40.01
CA ILE A 102 8.72 -16.41 -38.95
C ILE A 102 9.51 -15.67 -37.87
N PHE A 103 10.64 -16.24 -37.44
CA PHE A 103 11.51 -15.62 -36.44
C PHE A 103 12.01 -14.25 -36.89
N LEU A 104 12.49 -14.11 -38.12
CA LEU A 104 12.99 -12.84 -38.64
C LEU A 104 11.89 -11.77 -38.74
N HIS A 105 10.68 -12.15 -39.17
CA HIS A 105 9.54 -11.24 -39.18
C HIS A 105 9.18 -10.74 -37.78
N LEU A 106 9.08 -11.65 -36.80
CA LEU A 106 8.81 -11.29 -35.41
C LEU A 106 9.92 -10.42 -34.81
N LEU A 107 11.19 -10.77 -35.06
CA LEU A 107 12.34 -10.03 -34.56
C LEU A 107 12.35 -8.58 -35.04
N ILE A 108 12.00 -8.32 -36.30
CA ILE A 108 11.93 -6.95 -36.85
C ILE A 108 10.82 -6.14 -36.15
N GLY A 109 9.66 -6.75 -35.91
CA GLY A 109 8.58 -6.10 -35.16
C GLY A 109 8.99 -5.77 -33.72
N ILE A 110 9.65 -6.70 -33.04
CA ILE A 110 10.21 -6.50 -31.69
C ILE A 110 11.22 -5.34 -31.69
N ILE A 111 12.14 -5.28 -32.67
CA ILE A 111 13.12 -4.17 -32.77
C ILE A 111 12.40 -2.81 -32.86
N PHE A 112 11.36 -2.68 -33.70
CA PHE A 112 10.61 -1.44 -33.81
C PHE A 112 9.84 -1.09 -32.53
N ILE A 113 9.19 -2.07 -31.91
CA ILE A 113 8.50 -1.89 -30.62
C ILE A 113 9.47 -1.40 -29.55
N CYS A 114 10.60 -2.09 -29.37
CA CYS A 114 11.63 -1.72 -28.42
C CYS A 114 12.15 -0.30 -28.68
N SER A 115 12.34 0.10 -29.95
CA SER A 115 12.84 1.45 -30.27
C SER A 115 11.87 2.56 -29.85
N ILE A 116 10.57 2.42 -30.17
CA ILE A 116 9.53 3.39 -29.84
C ILE A 116 9.35 3.45 -28.32
N ILE A 117 9.27 2.29 -27.67
CA ILE A 117 9.00 2.21 -26.24
C ILE A 117 10.18 2.73 -25.42
N THR A 118 11.41 2.44 -25.85
CA THR A 118 12.60 2.98 -25.19
C THR A 118 12.62 4.50 -25.26
N LEU A 119 12.34 5.08 -26.44
CA LEU A 119 12.26 6.52 -26.60
C LEU A 119 11.18 7.12 -25.69
N PHE A 120 9.98 6.53 -25.68
CA PHE A 120 8.87 6.95 -24.82
C PHE A 120 9.22 6.88 -23.33
N SER A 121 9.84 5.79 -22.90
CA SER A 121 10.22 5.56 -21.50
C SER A 121 11.28 6.55 -21.04
N ILE A 122 12.28 6.83 -21.88
CA ILE A 122 13.32 7.84 -21.58
C ILE A 122 12.70 9.23 -21.44
N SER A 123 11.80 9.61 -22.35
CA SER A 123 11.10 10.90 -22.27
C SER A 123 10.20 10.99 -21.03
N LEU A 124 9.49 9.92 -20.68
CA LEU A 124 8.69 9.84 -19.46
C LEU A 124 9.56 10.03 -18.21
N LEU A 125 10.68 9.32 -18.12
CA LEU A 125 11.59 9.42 -16.98
C LEU A 125 12.20 10.81 -16.87
N ARG A 126 12.49 11.46 -18.00
CA ARG A 126 12.96 12.85 -18.00
C ARG A 126 11.91 13.78 -17.39
N ILE A 127 10.64 13.67 -17.81
CA ILE A 127 9.54 14.48 -17.26
C ILE A 127 9.38 14.23 -15.75
N ILE A 128 9.35 12.97 -15.32
CA ILE A 128 9.21 12.63 -13.89
C ILE A 128 10.40 13.13 -13.06
N SER A 129 11.62 13.06 -13.60
CA SER A 129 12.84 13.50 -12.90
C SER A 129 12.88 14.99 -12.58
N ASP A 130 12.05 15.81 -13.25
CA ASP A 130 11.94 17.24 -12.94
C ASP A 130 11.08 17.50 -11.69
N TYR A 131 10.30 16.53 -11.21
CA TYR A 131 9.32 16.71 -10.11
C TYR A 131 9.47 15.76 -8.92
N TYR A 132 10.13 14.61 -9.12
CA TYR A 132 10.22 13.55 -8.12
C TYR A 132 11.68 13.19 -7.80
N PRO A 133 11.98 12.84 -6.54
CA PRO A 133 13.30 12.39 -6.14
C PRO A 133 13.66 11.08 -6.85
N LYS A 134 14.96 10.86 -7.00
CA LYS A 134 15.51 9.68 -7.72
C LYS A 134 14.95 8.34 -7.24
N GLU A 135 14.60 8.20 -5.95
CA GLU A 135 14.02 6.98 -5.39
C GLU A 135 12.64 6.67 -6.01
N ILE A 136 11.83 7.70 -6.28
CA ILE A 136 10.55 7.54 -6.98
C ILE A 136 10.78 7.32 -8.47
N VAL A 137 11.72 8.05 -9.08
CA VAL A 137 12.09 7.87 -10.50
C VAL A 137 12.50 6.43 -10.79
N GLN A 138 13.22 5.78 -9.87
CA GLN A 138 13.63 4.39 -10.01
C GLN A 138 12.42 3.44 -10.09
N VAL A 139 11.38 3.66 -9.27
CA VAL A 139 10.15 2.87 -9.35
C VAL A 139 9.45 3.07 -10.69
N VAL A 140 9.39 4.30 -11.19
CA VAL A 140 8.83 4.58 -12.52
C VAL A 140 9.64 3.88 -13.63
N PHE A 141 10.96 3.81 -13.48
CA PHE A 141 11.82 3.06 -14.40
C PHE A 141 11.48 1.56 -14.39
N GLU A 142 11.36 0.96 -13.21
CA GLU A 142 10.97 -0.46 -13.05
C GLU A 142 9.58 -0.73 -13.62
N ASP A 143 8.61 0.14 -13.35
CA ASP A 143 7.26 0.09 -13.94
C ASP A 143 7.32 0.19 -15.48
N SER A 144 8.13 1.09 -16.03
CA SER A 144 8.30 1.24 -17.49
C SER A 144 8.90 0.00 -18.16
N LEU A 145 9.83 -0.69 -17.50
CA LEU A 145 10.38 -1.96 -17.97
C LEU A 145 9.30 -3.04 -17.97
N PHE A 146 8.49 -3.11 -16.92
CA PHE A 146 7.36 -4.04 -16.84
C PHE A 146 6.33 -3.78 -17.95
N PHE A 147 5.97 -2.52 -18.18
CA PHE A 147 5.06 -2.14 -19.27
C PHE A 147 5.64 -2.46 -20.66
N SER A 148 6.96 -2.33 -20.83
CA SER A 148 7.66 -2.72 -22.06
C SER A 148 7.53 -4.22 -22.34
N LEU A 149 7.68 -5.05 -21.31
CA LEU A 149 7.47 -6.50 -21.43
C LEU A 149 6.03 -6.84 -21.81
N ILE A 150 5.05 -6.13 -21.23
CA ILE A 150 3.64 -6.32 -21.57
C ILE A 150 3.37 -5.94 -23.03
N SER A 151 4.01 -4.90 -23.57
CA SER A 151 3.88 -4.55 -24.98
C SER A 151 4.39 -5.66 -25.91
N LEU A 152 5.56 -6.22 -25.60
CA LEU A 152 6.14 -7.34 -26.36
C LEU A 152 5.26 -8.60 -26.28
N LEU A 153 4.74 -8.91 -25.09
CA LEU A 153 3.80 -10.01 -24.89
C LEU A 153 2.54 -9.81 -25.73
N THR A 154 1.97 -8.59 -25.70
CA THR A 154 0.77 -8.24 -26.47
C THR A 154 1.03 -8.38 -27.97
N TYR A 155 2.18 -7.91 -28.45
CA TYR A 155 2.58 -8.09 -29.85
C TYR A 155 2.63 -9.56 -30.27
N ILE A 156 3.23 -10.44 -29.44
CA ILE A 156 3.30 -11.87 -29.73
C ILE A 156 1.90 -12.49 -29.74
N LEU A 157 1.08 -12.21 -28.73
CA LEU A 157 -0.26 -12.76 -28.58
C LEU A 157 -1.21 -12.33 -29.71
N ILE A 158 -1.17 -11.07 -30.12
CA ILE A 158 -1.97 -10.56 -31.24
C ILE A 158 -1.48 -11.16 -32.56
N SER A 159 -0.17 -11.25 -32.77
CA SER A 159 0.41 -11.92 -33.95
C SER A 159 -0.05 -13.37 -34.05
N LEU A 160 -0.10 -14.11 -32.92
CA LEU A 160 -0.56 -15.50 -32.86
C LEU A 160 -2.03 -15.68 -33.26
N ILE A 161 -2.90 -14.73 -32.89
CA ILE A 161 -4.32 -14.72 -33.25
C ILE A 161 -4.50 -14.42 -34.74
N ILE A 162 -3.78 -13.41 -35.23
CA ILE A 162 -3.89 -12.96 -36.62
C ILE A 162 -3.45 -14.07 -37.55
N MET A 163 -2.28 -14.67 -37.33
CA MET A 163 -1.71 -15.70 -38.22
C MET A 163 -2.49 -17.03 -38.25
N GLU A 164 -3.43 -17.26 -37.32
CA GLU A 164 -4.20 -18.50 -37.26
C GLU A 164 -5.35 -18.52 -38.27
N GLN A 165 -5.33 -19.51 -39.18
CA GLN A 165 -6.36 -19.66 -40.21
C GLN A 165 -7.54 -20.52 -39.73
N ASN A 166 -7.31 -21.43 -38.78
CA ASN A 166 -8.38 -22.27 -38.26
C ASN A 166 -9.23 -21.50 -37.23
N ARG A 167 -10.52 -21.31 -37.53
CA ARG A 167 -11.45 -20.52 -36.70
C ARG A 167 -11.56 -21.00 -35.25
N ILE A 168 -11.50 -22.31 -35.02
CA ILE A 168 -11.58 -22.89 -33.67
C ILE A 168 -10.29 -22.58 -32.90
N LYS A 169 -9.13 -22.81 -33.51
CA LYS A 169 -7.82 -22.48 -32.90
C LYS A 169 -7.67 -20.98 -32.68
N GLN A 170 -8.19 -20.17 -33.59
CA GLN A 170 -8.21 -18.71 -33.47
C GLN A 170 -9.04 -18.28 -32.26
N LEU A 171 -10.24 -18.83 -32.10
CA LEU A 171 -11.09 -18.56 -30.92
C LEU A 171 -10.39 -18.94 -29.61
N LEU A 172 -9.80 -20.14 -29.55
CA LEU A 172 -9.06 -20.60 -28.37
C LEU A 172 -7.88 -19.68 -28.03
N LYS A 173 -7.11 -19.25 -29.04
CA LYS A 173 -6.01 -18.28 -28.85
C LYS A 173 -6.50 -16.93 -28.38
N THR A 174 -7.64 -16.45 -28.89
CA THR A 174 -8.24 -15.19 -28.41
C THR A 174 -8.65 -15.29 -26.95
N VAL A 175 -9.32 -16.37 -26.55
CA VAL A 175 -9.68 -16.60 -25.14
C VAL A 175 -8.43 -16.66 -24.27
N PHE A 176 -7.41 -17.40 -24.70
CA PHE A 176 -6.13 -17.46 -23.98
C PHE A 176 -5.47 -16.08 -23.83
N THR A 177 -5.39 -15.30 -24.92
CA THR A 177 -4.85 -13.93 -24.88
C THR A 177 -5.64 -13.03 -23.95
N LEU A 178 -6.98 -13.10 -23.96
CA LEU A 178 -7.82 -12.34 -23.04
C LEU A 178 -7.57 -12.75 -21.58
N LEU A 179 -7.43 -14.03 -21.28
CA LEU A 179 -7.09 -14.51 -19.93
C LEU A 179 -5.72 -14.02 -19.47
N VAL A 180 -4.72 -14.05 -20.36
CA VAL A 180 -3.37 -13.56 -20.05
C VAL A 180 -3.39 -12.05 -19.81
N LEU A 181 -4.01 -11.27 -20.69
CA LEU A 181 -4.13 -9.81 -20.52
C LEU A 181 -4.99 -9.45 -19.30
N PHE A 182 -6.03 -10.23 -19.00
CA PHE A 182 -6.84 -10.09 -17.79
C PHE A 182 -6.00 -10.35 -16.54
N TYR A 183 -5.19 -11.41 -16.51
CA TYR A 183 -4.32 -11.71 -15.38
C TYR A 183 -3.30 -10.57 -15.10
N PHE A 184 -2.70 -10.00 -16.14
CA PHE A 184 -1.77 -8.87 -15.99
C PHE A 184 -2.47 -7.53 -15.72
N GLY A 185 -3.71 -7.33 -16.20
CA GLY A 185 -4.50 -6.12 -15.98
C GLY A 185 -5.29 -6.12 -14.67
N PHE A 186 -5.53 -7.28 -14.06
CA PHE A 186 -6.35 -7.47 -12.86
C PHE A 186 -5.53 -7.99 -11.68
N GLN A 187 -4.38 -7.37 -11.40
CA GLN A 187 -3.71 -7.52 -10.11
C GLN A 187 -4.37 -6.57 -9.10
N GLY A 188 -5.54 -6.95 -8.58
CA GLY A 188 -6.28 -6.09 -7.67
C GLY A 188 -7.68 -6.61 -7.34
N SER A 189 -7.80 -7.88 -6.99
CA SER A 189 -9.06 -8.41 -6.48
C SER A 189 -9.28 -7.91 -5.05
N PHE A 190 -10.29 -7.05 -4.87
CA PHE A 190 -10.86 -6.77 -3.55
C PHE A 190 -11.49 -8.05 -3.01
N GLU A 191 -10.73 -8.86 -2.27
CA GLU A 191 -11.34 -9.74 -1.28
C GLU A 191 -12.06 -8.83 -0.29
N LYS A 192 -13.39 -8.76 -0.42
CA LYS A 192 -14.22 -8.17 0.63
C LYS A 192 -14.05 -9.03 1.86
N GLU A 193 -13.31 -8.52 2.83
CA GLU A 193 -13.17 -9.14 4.12
C GLU A 193 -14.54 -9.23 4.79
N PHE A 194 -15.09 -10.44 4.85
CA PHE A 194 -16.33 -10.71 5.56
C PHE A 194 -16.00 -10.99 7.03
N HIS A 195 -16.52 -10.16 7.92
CA HIS A 195 -16.46 -10.42 9.36
C HIS A 195 -17.72 -11.18 9.78
N LYS A 196 -17.58 -12.49 10.01
CA LYS A 196 -18.69 -13.34 10.48
C LYS A 196 -19.13 -12.95 11.88
N TYR A 197 -18.19 -12.61 12.77
CA TYR A 197 -18.47 -12.23 14.16
C TYR A 197 -17.86 -10.87 14.53
N TYR A 198 -18.67 -10.03 15.16
CA TYR A 198 -18.21 -8.89 15.96
C TYR A 198 -18.47 -9.18 17.43
N ILE A 199 -17.41 -9.46 18.16
CA ILE A 199 -17.49 -9.79 19.59
C ILE A 199 -17.25 -8.52 20.41
N PHE A 200 -17.94 -8.35 21.53
CA PHE A 200 -17.74 -7.26 22.49
C PHE A 200 -17.88 -7.80 23.92
N TYR A 201 -17.35 -7.08 24.89
CA TYR A 201 -17.55 -7.41 26.30
C TYR A 201 -18.66 -6.55 26.90
N SER A 202 -19.63 -7.18 27.58
CA SER A 202 -20.66 -6.47 28.31
C SER A 202 -20.31 -6.39 29.78
N ASP A 203 -20.06 -5.18 30.29
CA ASP A 203 -19.86 -4.95 31.72
C ASP A 203 -21.12 -5.14 32.56
N ILE A 204 -22.30 -5.16 31.92
CA ILE A 204 -23.60 -5.39 32.56
C ILE A 204 -23.81 -6.89 32.80
N LEU A 205 -23.45 -7.72 31.81
CA LEU A 205 -23.62 -9.18 31.87
C LEU A 205 -22.38 -9.92 32.37
N ASP A 206 -21.22 -9.26 32.41
CA ASP A 206 -19.89 -9.85 32.68
C ASP A 206 -19.53 -10.97 31.68
N GLU A 207 -19.98 -10.82 30.43
CA GLU A 207 -19.91 -11.82 29.37
C GLU A 207 -19.54 -11.23 28.01
N PHE A 208 -18.94 -12.05 27.16
CA PHE A 208 -18.78 -11.72 25.75
C PHE A 208 -20.12 -11.86 25.02
N VAL A 209 -20.48 -10.81 24.29
CA VAL A 209 -21.66 -10.77 23.43
C VAL A 209 -21.21 -10.64 21.98
N TYR A 210 -21.96 -11.23 21.05
CA TYR A 210 -21.62 -11.20 19.63
C TYR A 210 -22.73 -10.54 18.80
N GLN A 211 -22.31 -9.95 17.68
CA GLN A 211 -23.14 -9.73 16.50
C GLN A 211 -22.59 -10.63 15.38
N LYS A 212 -23.38 -11.60 14.95
CA LYS A 212 -23.06 -12.53 13.87
C LYS A 212 -23.65 -12.01 12.57
N ASN A 213 -22.83 -11.85 11.55
CA ASN A 213 -23.21 -11.40 10.23
C ASN A 213 -23.47 -12.59 9.31
N PHE A 214 -24.62 -12.62 8.65
CA PHE A 214 -24.97 -13.64 7.64
C PHE A 214 -24.91 -13.07 6.20
N GLY A 215 -24.42 -11.85 6.02
CA GLY A 215 -24.51 -11.09 4.78
C GLY A 215 -25.88 -10.44 4.61
N GLU A 216 -25.99 -9.56 3.61
CA GLU A 216 -27.26 -8.93 3.19
C GLU A 216 -28.02 -8.24 4.35
N HIS A 217 -27.27 -7.60 5.26
CA HIS A 217 -27.80 -6.91 6.45
C HIS A 217 -28.59 -7.80 7.43
N ARG A 218 -28.35 -9.12 7.42
CA ARG A 218 -28.93 -10.05 8.41
C ARG A 218 -27.96 -10.28 9.56
N PHE A 219 -28.43 -10.00 10.77
CA PHE A 219 -27.65 -10.12 12.00
C PHE A 219 -28.35 -10.95 13.05
N GLU A 220 -27.57 -11.71 13.81
CA GLU A 220 -27.99 -12.34 15.06
C GLU A 220 -27.13 -11.83 16.20
N TYR A 221 -27.76 -11.56 17.34
CA TYR A 221 -27.07 -11.07 18.53
C TYR A 221 -27.22 -12.10 19.65
N GLY A 222 -26.20 -12.28 20.48
CA GLY A 222 -26.31 -13.24 21.58
C GLY A 222 -25.06 -13.37 22.43
N ILE A 223 -25.13 -14.32 23.37
CA ILE A 223 -23.98 -14.88 24.08
C ILE A 223 -23.79 -16.31 23.58
N LYS A 224 -22.54 -16.69 23.33
CA LYS A 224 -22.18 -18.02 22.83
C LYS A 224 -22.83 -19.11 23.70
N ASP A 225 -23.51 -20.05 23.05
CA ASP A 225 -24.11 -21.24 23.67
C ASP A 225 -25.10 -20.96 24.83
N LYS A 226 -25.65 -19.73 24.94
CA LYS A 226 -26.56 -19.35 26.03
C LYS A 226 -27.91 -18.80 25.55
N LYS A 227 -27.92 -17.61 24.96
CA LYS A 227 -29.16 -16.89 24.60
C LYS A 227 -28.91 -15.95 23.42
N THR A 228 -29.93 -15.78 22.57
CA THR A 228 -29.98 -14.74 21.54
C THR A 228 -30.79 -13.53 22.01
N PHE A 229 -30.50 -12.37 21.44
CA PHE A 229 -31.07 -11.08 21.80
C PHE A 229 -31.75 -10.43 20.60
N SER A 230 -32.76 -9.62 20.88
CA SER A 230 -33.14 -8.55 19.96
C SER A 230 -32.00 -7.52 19.85
N GLN A 231 -31.95 -6.77 18.74
CA GLN A 231 -30.96 -5.70 18.56
C GLN A 231 -30.99 -4.70 19.73
N LYS A 232 -32.19 -4.33 20.19
CA LYS A 232 -32.38 -3.37 21.30
C LYS A 232 -31.84 -3.90 22.63
N GLU A 233 -32.02 -5.19 22.93
CA GLU A 233 -31.40 -5.83 24.10
C GLU A 233 -29.87 -5.79 23.98
N TYR A 234 -29.33 -6.20 22.83
CA TYR A 234 -27.89 -6.19 22.58
C TYR A 234 -27.25 -4.80 22.77
N GLU A 235 -27.86 -3.76 22.20
CA GLU A 235 -27.41 -2.38 22.36
C GLU A 235 -27.46 -1.92 23.82
N SER A 236 -28.48 -2.33 24.58
CA SER A 236 -28.62 -1.99 26.00
C SER A 236 -27.53 -2.63 26.88
N TYR A 237 -26.96 -3.76 26.45
CA TYR A 237 -25.87 -4.44 27.15
C TYR A 237 -24.48 -3.87 26.84
N LEU A 238 -24.36 -2.98 25.85
CA LEU A 238 -23.10 -2.38 25.41
C LEU A 238 -23.13 -0.84 25.50
N PRO A 239 -23.41 -0.27 26.69
CA PRO A 239 -23.66 1.16 26.82
C PRO A 239 -22.45 2.04 26.45
N PHE A 240 -21.21 1.54 26.61
CA PHE A 240 -20.00 2.26 26.16
C PHE A 240 -19.80 2.26 24.63
N VAL A 241 -20.26 1.21 23.95
CA VAL A 241 -20.23 1.12 22.48
C VAL A 241 -21.26 2.10 21.92
N TYR A 242 -22.50 2.05 22.43
CA TYR A 242 -23.68 2.81 21.97
C TYR A 242 -23.92 4.11 22.76
N TYR A 243 -22.90 4.66 23.41
CA TYR A 243 -23.05 5.83 24.29
C TYR A 243 -23.62 7.07 23.56
N ARG A 244 -23.43 7.19 22.24
CA ARG A 244 -23.98 8.29 21.43
C ARG A 244 -25.49 8.26 21.38
N ASP A 245 -26.09 7.07 21.30
CA ASP A 245 -27.53 6.93 21.34
C ASP A 245 -28.08 7.29 22.73
N LEU A 246 -27.35 6.89 23.79
CA LEU A 246 -27.68 7.27 25.17
C LEU A 246 -27.56 8.79 25.39
N GLU A 247 -26.55 9.44 24.82
CA GLU A 247 -26.36 10.89 24.86
C GLU A 247 -27.55 11.63 24.21
N ILE A 248 -27.94 11.23 22.99
CA ILE A 248 -29.09 11.79 22.26
C ILE A 248 -30.39 11.59 23.05
N GLN A 249 -30.55 10.42 23.66
CA GLN A 249 -31.70 10.07 24.49
C GLN A 249 -31.68 10.74 25.88
N LYS A 250 -30.64 11.53 26.21
CA LYS A 250 -30.44 12.17 27.52
C LYS A 250 -30.42 11.17 28.68
N LYS A 251 -29.82 10.00 28.45
CA LYS A 251 -29.66 8.90 29.43
C LYS A 251 -28.27 8.81 30.05
N LEU A 252 -27.37 9.74 29.72
CA LEU A 252 -26.08 9.90 30.39
C LEU A 252 -26.21 10.91 31.55
N PRO A 253 -25.46 10.75 32.65
CA PRO A 253 -24.47 9.69 32.88
C PRO A 253 -25.10 8.32 33.20
N ILE A 254 -24.39 7.25 32.87
CA ILE A 254 -24.75 5.87 33.23
C ILE A 254 -23.94 5.40 34.45
N GLN A 255 -24.46 4.44 35.21
CA GLN A 255 -23.72 3.80 36.30
C GLN A 255 -23.35 2.35 35.93
N ILE A 256 -22.07 2.02 36.01
CA ILE A 256 -21.55 0.67 35.80
C ILE A 256 -20.58 0.36 36.94
N LYS A 257 -20.74 -0.78 37.61
CA LYS A 257 -19.93 -1.18 38.77
C LYS A 257 -19.82 -0.07 39.84
N ASN A 258 -20.93 0.64 40.10
CA ASN A 258 -21.04 1.79 41.02
C ASN A 258 -20.20 3.02 40.66
N ILE A 259 -19.67 3.10 39.43
CA ILE A 259 -18.96 4.27 38.92
C ILE A 259 -19.88 4.95 37.88
N SER A 260 -20.01 6.27 38.00
CA SER A 260 -20.76 7.10 37.06
C SER A 260 -19.89 7.45 35.87
N TYR A 261 -20.43 7.32 34.65
CA TYR A 261 -19.74 7.65 33.40
C TYR A 261 -20.57 8.64 32.58
N ASP A 262 -20.02 9.81 32.34
CA ASP A 262 -20.60 10.80 31.44
C ASP A 262 -20.13 10.63 29.97
N ALA A 263 -20.68 11.43 29.07
CA ALA A 263 -20.32 11.39 27.64
C ALA A 263 -18.84 11.71 27.38
N ASN A 264 -18.26 12.62 28.15
CA ASN A 264 -16.88 13.07 27.99
C ASN A 264 -15.90 12.02 28.49
N GLU A 265 -16.16 11.41 29.64
CA GLU A 265 -15.37 10.30 30.19
C GLU A 265 -15.33 9.12 29.23
N ILE A 266 -16.50 8.70 28.71
CA ILE A 266 -16.58 7.61 27.72
C ILE A 266 -15.80 7.99 26.45
N LYS A 267 -16.05 9.17 25.89
CA LYS A 267 -15.38 9.65 24.68
C LYS A 267 -13.86 9.74 24.86
N ASN A 268 -13.39 10.26 26.00
CA ASN A 268 -11.98 10.44 26.27
C ASN A 268 -11.28 9.11 26.58
N SER A 269 -12.01 8.07 27.00
CA SER A 269 -11.47 6.73 27.24
C SER A 269 -11.33 5.85 25.99
N LYS A 270 -11.95 6.25 24.86
CA LYS A 270 -11.92 5.50 23.60
C LYS A 270 -10.56 5.59 22.90
N LEU A 271 -10.04 4.42 22.53
CA LEU A 271 -8.83 4.22 21.72
C LEU A 271 -9.07 3.03 20.80
N GLY A 272 -8.52 3.07 19.58
CA GLY A 272 -8.65 1.97 18.63
C GLY A 272 -7.34 1.74 17.89
N PHE A 273 -6.86 0.50 17.91
CA PHE A 273 -5.77 0.05 17.04
C PHE A 273 -6.27 -1.03 16.11
N GLU A 274 -5.73 -1.06 14.90
CA GLU A 274 -6.05 -2.07 13.90
C GLU A 274 -4.77 -2.59 13.26
N TYR A 275 -4.73 -3.91 13.09
CA TYR A 275 -3.70 -4.65 12.41
C TYR A 275 -4.34 -5.57 11.38
N ASN A 276 -3.72 -5.67 10.21
CA ASN A 276 -4.06 -6.64 9.19
C ASN A 276 -2.73 -7.15 8.61
N TYR A 277 -2.64 -8.46 8.34
CA TYR A 277 -1.43 -9.07 7.78
C TYR A 277 -0.97 -8.39 6.47
N LYS A 278 -1.87 -7.78 5.70
CA LYS A 278 -1.55 -6.97 4.49
C LYS A 278 -0.63 -5.78 4.80
N MET A 279 -0.61 -5.28 6.03
CA MET A 279 0.27 -4.20 6.48
C MET A 279 1.76 -4.61 6.55
N LEU A 280 2.08 -5.91 6.42
CA LEU A 280 3.45 -6.40 6.31
C LEU A 280 4.05 -6.17 4.92
N LYS A 281 3.24 -5.84 3.91
CA LYS A 281 3.71 -5.55 2.55
C LYS A 281 4.72 -4.41 2.61
N LYS A 282 5.95 -4.67 2.17
CA LYS A 282 6.99 -3.65 2.07
C LYS A 282 6.58 -2.62 1.02
N LYS A 283 6.83 -1.34 1.32
CA LYS A 283 6.63 -0.25 0.36
C LYS A 283 7.70 -0.31 -0.73
N GLU A 284 7.32 0.09 -1.94
CA GLU A 284 8.26 0.20 -3.07
C GLU A 284 9.29 1.33 -2.83
N VAL A 285 8.87 2.41 -2.17
CA VAL A 285 9.73 3.54 -1.80
C VAL A 285 9.69 3.75 -0.29
N GLU A 286 10.86 3.78 0.35
CA GLU A 286 11.02 3.97 1.80
C GLU A 286 11.32 5.44 2.15
N LEU A 287 10.49 6.35 1.63
CA LEU A 287 10.52 7.77 1.97
C LEU A 287 9.32 8.12 2.85
N TYR A 288 9.53 9.01 3.82
CA TYR A 288 8.56 9.35 4.85
C TYR A 288 8.52 10.87 5.06
N PRO A 289 7.33 11.49 5.22
CA PRO A 289 7.21 12.91 5.52
C PRO A 289 7.90 13.28 6.85
N LEU A 290 8.82 14.24 6.85
CA LEU A 290 9.53 14.66 8.06
C LEU A 290 8.77 15.77 8.78
N PHE A 291 7.77 15.37 9.58
CA PHE A 291 6.96 16.31 10.36
C PHE A 291 7.79 17.19 11.29
N ASN A 292 7.38 18.45 11.42
CA ASN A 292 8.02 19.45 12.25
C ASN A 292 6.95 20.28 12.96
N PRO A 293 6.26 19.72 13.97
CA PRO A 293 5.38 20.51 14.81
C PRO A 293 6.16 21.68 15.42
N HIS A 294 5.50 22.85 15.45
CA HIS A 294 6.00 24.02 16.15
C HIS A 294 5.15 24.27 17.38
N SER A 295 5.78 24.47 18.54
CA SER A 295 5.06 24.57 19.82
C SER A 295 4.14 25.79 19.93
N ASN A 296 4.32 26.79 19.06
CA ASN A 296 3.49 27.99 18.96
C ASN A 296 2.34 27.88 17.92
N ILE A 297 2.19 26.73 17.24
CA ILE A 297 1.16 26.52 16.21
C ILE A 297 0.30 25.31 16.62
N GLY A 298 -1.02 25.52 16.75
CA GLY A 298 -1.95 24.47 17.19
C GLY A 298 -2.22 23.36 16.17
N MET A 299 -1.87 23.57 14.89
CA MET A 299 -2.05 22.59 13.81
C MET A 299 -0.71 22.10 13.30
N ILE A 300 -0.58 20.78 13.15
CA ILE A 300 0.57 20.16 12.47
C ILE A 300 0.38 20.34 10.97
N LYS A 301 1.28 21.09 10.33
CA LYS A 301 1.29 21.22 8.86
C LYS A 301 1.84 19.95 8.22
N PHE A 302 1.40 19.66 7.00
CA PHE A 302 2.07 18.65 6.20
C PHE A 302 3.49 19.16 5.84
N PRO A 303 4.54 18.33 5.97
CA PRO A 303 5.91 18.82 5.86
C PRO A 303 6.35 18.92 4.39
N GLU A 304 7.12 19.95 4.05
CA GLU A 304 7.83 20.05 2.77
C GLU A 304 8.96 19.01 2.64
N GLU A 305 9.57 18.66 3.76
CA GLU A 305 10.68 17.71 3.82
C GLU A 305 10.19 16.27 3.90
N VAL A 306 10.84 15.37 3.15
CA VAL A 306 10.73 13.93 3.32
C VAL A 306 12.10 13.33 3.58
N PHE A 307 12.17 12.17 4.23
CA PHE A 307 13.45 11.51 4.53
C PHE A 307 13.39 10.00 4.29
N GLY A 308 14.55 9.41 4.08
CA GLY A 308 14.75 7.96 4.05
C GLY A 308 16.15 7.59 4.54
N ILE A 309 16.35 6.34 4.97
CA ILE A 309 17.61 5.84 5.51
C ILE A 309 18.09 4.64 4.69
N PHE A 310 19.01 4.89 3.77
CA PHE A 310 19.45 3.95 2.74
C PHE A 310 20.81 3.33 3.06
N LYS A 311 21.32 2.48 2.17
CA LYS A 311 22.62 1.81 2.34
C LYS A 311 23.79 2.79 2.40
N ASP A 312 23.68 3.89 1.68
CA ASP A 312 24.68 4.96 1.57
C ASP A 312 24.46 6.12 2.56
N GLY A 313 23.48 6.00 3.45
CA GLY A 313 23.19 7.00 4.48
C GLY A 313 21.73 7.49 4.49
N ALA A 314 21.43 8.34 5.45
CA ALA A 314 20.17 9.05 5.53
C ALA A 314 20.14 10.22 4.55
N LYS A 315 19.00 10.42 3.89
CA LYS A 315 18.79 11.50 2.91
C LYS A 315 17.51 12.23 3.24
N VAL A 316 17.56 13.55 3.17
CA VAL A 316 16.43 14.44 3.33
C VAL A 316 16.21 15.14 1.98
N TYR A 317 14.97 15.15 1.52
CA TYR A 317 14.57 15.74 0.26
C TYR A 317 13.54 16.84 0.49
N ASP A 318 13.55 17.84 -0.37
CA ASP A 318 12.47 18.80 -0.58
C ASP A 318 12.28 19.02 -2.09
N PHE A 319 11.15 19.61 -2.46
CA PHE A 319 10.83 19.78 -3.88
C PHE A 319 11.81 20.72 -4.59
N ASP A 320 12.21 21.81 -3.92
CA ASP A 320 13.04 22.87 -4.53
C ASP A 320 14.49 22.47 -4.77
N ASN A 321 15.08 21.64 -3.89
CA ASN A 321 16.51 21.33 -3.91
C ASN A 321 16.80 19.87 -4.27
N ASP A 322 15.76 19.05 -4.49
CA ASP A 322 15.81 17.59 -4.57
C ASP A 322 16.47 17.02 -3.30
N LEU A 323 17.81 16.95 -3.23
CA LEU A 323 18.55 16.51 -2.05
C LEU A 323 19.06 17.66 -1.18
N LEU A 324 18.54 17.77 0.04
CA LEU A 324 19.01 18.69 1.07
C LEU A 324 20.30 18.20 1.73
N LYS A 325 21.45 18.51 1.11
CA LYS A 325 22.79 18.04 1.55
C LYS A 325 23.11 18.39 3.01
N THR A 326 22.82 19.60 3.45
CA THR A 326 23.13 20.05 4.83
C THR A 326 22.32 19.29 5.87
N LYS A 327 20.99 19.19 5.69
CA LYS A 327 20.10 18.44 6.60
C LYS A 327 20.37 16.94 6.57
N SER A 328 20.67 16.39 5.39
CA SER A 328 21.13 15.00 5.25
C SER A 328 22.42 14.77 6.04
N LYS A 329 23.38 15.68 5.98
CA LYS A 329 24.64 15.58 6.74
C LYS A 329 24.39 15.62 8.26
N GLU A 330 23.59 16.58 8.74
CA GLU A 330 23.24 16.69 10.16
C GLU A 330 22.58 15.40 10.70
N LEU A 331 21.63 14.84 9.93
CA LEU A 331 20.97 13.59 10.29
C LEU A 331 21.96 12.42 10.36
N ASN A 332 22.88 12.31 9.39
CA ASN A 332 23.90 11.26 9.40
C ASN A 332 24.91 11.44 10.54
N GLU A 333 25.26 12.66 10.93
CA GLU A 333 26.13 12.92 12.09
C GLU A 333 25.49 12.38 13.38
N LYS A 334 24.21 12.71 13.62
CA LYS A 334 23.44 12.18 14.77
C LYS A 334 23.32 10.65 14.76
N LEU A 335 23.07 10.05 13.60
CA LEU A 335 23.00 8.59 13.45
C LEU A 335 24.37 7.94 13.71
N LYS A 336 25.46 8.58 13.29
CA LYS A 336 26.83 8.11 13.51
C LYS A 336 27.21 8.17 14.99
N GLU A 337 26.82 9.22 15.71
CA GLU A 337 27.02 9.33 17.17
C GLU A 337 26.39 8.16 17.92
N LEU A 338 25.25 7.66 17.44
CA LEU A 338 24.54 6.50 17.99
C LEU A 338 25.02 5.14 17.44
N ASN A 339 26.10 5.14 16.64
CA ASN A 339 26.61 3.97 15.94
C ASN A 339 25.55 3.24 15.10
N PHE A 340 24.57 3.94 14.52
CA PHE A 340 23.46 3.36 13.75
C PHE A 340 23.95 2.44 12.61
N SER A 341 23.27 1.31 12.39
CA SER A 341 23.64 0.38 11.33
C SER A 341 22.73 0.53 10.10
N TYR A 342 23.29 0.99 8.98
CA TYR A 342 22.57 1.16 7.71
C TYR A 342 22.40 -0.16 6.93
N PRO A 343 21.41 -0.23 6.00
CA PRO A 343 20.24 0.67 5.88
C PRO A 343 19.27 0.45 7.05
N ALA A 344 18.26 1.31 7.19
CA ALA A 344 17.14 0.96 8.06
C ALA A 344 16.43 -0.28 7.50
N LYS A 345 16.12 -1.26 8.36
CA LYS A 345 15.31 -2.43 7.98
C LYS A 345 13.85 -2.04 7.78
N ASN A 346 13.33 -1.25 8.72
CA ASN A 346 11.95 -0.77 8.73
C ASN A 346 11.88 0.62 9.36
N ILE A 347 10.92 1.42 8.89
CA ILE A 347 10.55 2.71 9.47
C ILE A 347 9.04 2.72 9.63
N TRP A 348 8.58 2.89 10.87
CA TRP A 348 7.18 2.95 11.24
C TRP A 348 6.83 4.32 11.80
N GLY A 349 5.73 4.90 11.34
CA GLY A 349 5.23 6.16 11.85
C GLY A 349 3.96 6.61 11.14
N LYS A 350 3.23 7.53 11.77
CA LYS A 350 2.01 8.07 11.20
C LYS A 350 2.31 9.19 10.23
N THR A 351 2.00 8.95 8.97
CA THR A 351 2.41 9.79 7.83
C THR A 351 1.37 10.85 7.45
N THR A 352 0.32 11.03 8.26
CA THR A 352 -0.70 12.05 8.07
C THR A 352 -0.51 13.21 9.06
N ASN A 353 -0.83 14.42 8.61
CA ASN A 353 -0.87 15.60 9.48
C ASN A 353 -2.12 15.64 10.39
N ILE A 354 -3.12 14.80 10.11
CA ILE A 354 -4.33 14.64 10.93
C ILE A 354 -4.00 13.77 12.16
N LYS A 355 -3.37 14.40 13.14
CA LYS A 355 -3.02 13.79 14.42
C LYS A 355 -2.91 14.85 15.53
N PRO A 356 -3.22 14.48 16.78
CA PRO A 356 -3.16 15.42 17.89
C PRO A 356 -1.72 15.74 18.32
N PHE A 357 -0.79 14.81 18.10
CA PHE A 357 0.62 14.93 18.41
C PHE A 357 1.44 14.26 17.30
N ASP A 358 2.71 14.62 17.19
CA ASP A 358 3.69 13.89 16.39
C ASP A 358 4.68 13.22 17.35
N LEU A 359 4.70 11.88 17.37
CA LEU A 359 5.67 11.10 18.15
C LEU A 359 6.90 10.70 17.32
N GLY A 360 7.02 11.24 16.11
CA GLY A 360 8.07 10.89 15.17
C GLY A 360 7.93 9.47 14.60
N TYR A 361 9.07 8.89 14.27
CA TYR A 361 9.21 7.60 13.61
C TYR A 361 10.01 6.63 14.48
N LEU A 362 9.61 5.36 14.48
CA LEU A 362 10.37 4.26 15.03
C LEU A 362 11.13 3.55 13.90
N ILE A 363 12.44 3.48 14.02
CA ILE A 363 13.36 3.04 12.98
C ILE A 363 14.11 1.81 13.51
N LEU A 364 13.96 0.69 12.82
CA LEU A 364 14.75 -0.51 13.07
C LEU A 364 16.01 -0.47 12.22
N ASP A 365 17.18 -0.49 12.84
CA ASP A 365 18.46 -0.53 12.14
C ASP A 365 18.81 -1.94 11.64
N ASN A 366 19.89 -2.08 10.87
CA ASN A 366 20.30 -3.36 10.30
C ASN A 366 20.81 -4.38 11.35
N LYS A 367 21.03 -3.96 12.59
CA LYS A 367 21.45 -4.79 13.73
C LYS A 367 20.30 -5.10 14.70
N ASN A 368 19.04 -4.83 14.31
CA ASN A 368 17.88 -5.00 15.17
C ASN A 368 17.99 -4.13 16.45
N ARG A 369 18.36 -2.86 16.30
CA ARG A 369 18.18 -1.84 17.34
C ARG A 369 17.12 -0.86 16.91
N LEU A 370 16.29 -0.44 17.85
CA LEU A 370 15.15 0.43 17.60
C LEU A 370 15.48 1.85 18.03
N PHE A 371 15.18 2.83 17.19
CA PHE A 371 15.41 4.23 17.46
C PHE A 371 14.14 5.05 17.22
N ASN A 372 13.83 5.98 18.10
CA ASN A 372 12.83 7.01 17.86
C ASN A 372 13.50 8.26 17.27
N LEU A 373 13.11 8.62 16.04
CA LEU A 373 13.51 9.87 15.37
C LEU A 373 12.33 10.83 15.40
N LYS A 374 12.51 11.99 16.02
CA LYS A 374 11.50 13.05 16.09
C LYS A 374 12.14 14.39 15.69
N LYS A 375 11.43 15.17 14.86
CA LYS A 375 11.75 16.56 14.56
C LYS A 375 10.68 17.46 15.16
N GLU A 376 11.07 18.51 15.86
CA GLU A 376 10.17 19.48 16.48
C GLU A 376 10.91 20.80 16.64
N ASN A 377 10.25 21.93 16.34
CA ASN A 377 10.89 23.26 16.35
C ASN A 377 12.24 23.27 15.61
N ASP A 378 12.31 22.64 14.43
CA ASP A 378 13.49 22.48 13.58
C ASP A 378 14.66 21.68 14.19
N LYS A 379 14.44 21.01 15.32
CA LYS A 379 15.47 20.20 15.98
C LYS A 379 15.16 18.72 15.83
N ILE A 380 16.12 17.98 15.27
CA ILE A 380 16.07 16.52 15.19
C ILE A 380 16.64 15.91 16.48
N THR A 381 15.86 15.02 17.07
CA THR A 381 16.23 14.18 18.21
C THR A 381 16.14 12.72 17.81
N ILE A 382 17.14 11.92 18.20
CA ILE A 382 17.16 10.49 18.00
C ILE A 382 17.47 9.82 19.33
N LYS A 383 16.62 8.89 19.76
CA LYS A 383 16.79 8.14 21.01
C LYS A 383 16.70 6.65 20.73
N GLU A 384 17.61 5.87 21.30
CA GLU A 384 17.50 4.41 21.26
C GLU A 384 16.38 3.95 22.20
N ILE A 385 15.55 3.02 21.71
CA ILE A 385 14.43 2.44 22.43
C ILE A 385 14.77 0.97 22.70
N ASN A 386 14.77 0.60 23.97
CA ASN A 386 14.97 -0.78 24.37
C ASN A 386 13.69 -1.58 24.13
N TYR A 387 13.85 -2.76 23.55
CA TYR A 387 12.79 -3.75 23.43
C TYR A 387 13.34 -5.14 23.80
N PRO A 388 12.48 -6.13 24.06
CA PRO A 388 12.92 -7.48 24.45
C PRO A 388 13.91 -8.10 23.44
N LYS A 389 15.15 -8.34 23.87
CA LYS A 389 16.33 -8.59 22.99
C LYS A 389 16.23 -9.83 22.08
N ASP A 390 15.42 -10.82 22.43
CA ASP A 390 15.30 -12.09 21.68
C ASP A 390 14.26 -12.03 20.55
N GLU A 391 13.61 -10.88 20.36
CA GLU A 391 12.38 -10.74 19.57
C GLU A 391 12.59 -9.77 18.40
N GLU A 392 12.86 -10.27 17.20
CA GLU A 392 12.96 -9.41 16.01
C GLU A 392 11.59 -8.80 15.70
N ILE A 393 11.48 -7.47 15.82
CA ILE A 393 10.24 -6.73 15.55
C ILE A 393 9.96 -6.72 14.04
N VAL A 394 8.76 -7.14 13.66
CA VAL A 394 8.31 -7.21 12.26
C VAL A 394 7.33 -6.10 11.91
N HIS A 395 6.64 -5.54 12.89
CA HIS A 395 5.67 -4.47 12.67
C HIS A 395 5.51 -3.60 13.90
N ILE A 396 5.43 -2.28 13.69
CA ILE A 396 4.97 -1.32 14.70
C ILE A 396 3.94 -0.40 14.04
N ASN A 397 2.88 -0.08 14.76
CA ASN A 397 1.91 0.93 14.34
C ASN A 397 1.78 1.99 15.42
N ILE A 398 2.15 3.22 15.06
CA ILE A 398 2.05 4.39 15.94
C ILE A 398 0.67 5.02 15.79
N SER A 399 0.04 5.29 16.92
CA SER A 399 -1.28 5.91 17.00
C SER A 399 -1.31 7.00 18.06
N GLU A 400 -0.92 8.20 17.65
CA GLU A 400 -0.97 9.39 18.50
C GLU A 400 -2.42 9.74 18.86
N ASN A 401 -2.70 9.83 20.16
CA ASN A 401 -4.04 10.03 20.69
C ASN A 401 -4.03 10.97 21.89
N ARG A 402 -5.19 11.54 22.22
CA ARG A 402 -5.35 12.54 23.29
C ARG A 402 -5.20 11.99 24.71
N GLN A 403 -5.25 10.67 24.91
CA GLN A 403 -5.10 10.08 26.24
C GLN A 403 -3.65 10.08 26.72
N GLN A 404 -2.69 10.09 25.79
CA GLN A 404 -1.26 10.04 26.09
C GLN A 404 -0.84 8.87 27.02
N LYS A 405 -1.56 7.74 26.95
CA LYS A 405 -1.24 6.53 27.73
C LYS A 405 -0.48 5.49 26.90
N LEU A 406 -1.00 5.20 25.72
CA LEU A 406 -0.41 4.28 24.75
C LEU A 406 -0.04 5.06 23.50
N SER A 407 1.14 4.82 22.94
CA SER A 407 1.61 5.47 21.71
C SER A 407 1.49 4.57 20.49
N ALA A 408 1.60 3.24 20.67
CA ALA A 408 1.72 2.30 19.58
C ALA A 408 1.39 0.87 20.03
N TYR A 409 1.40 -0.06 19.06
CA TYR A 409 1.57 -1.49 19.31
C TYR A 409 2.69 -2.04 18.42
N ALA A 410 3.32 -3.13 18.85
CA ALA A 410 4.36 -3.83 18.11
C ALA A 410 4.08 -5.33 18.04
N ILE A 411 4.62 -5.96 17.01
CA ILE A 411 4.55 -7.40 16.77
C ILE A 411 5.96 -7.89 16.42
N ASP A 412 6.37 -9.01 17.01
CA ASP A 412 7.63 -9.68 16.67
C ASP A 412 7.43 -10.89 15.74
N LYS A 413 8.55 -11.45 15.27
CA LYS A 413 8.57 -12.62 14.39
C LYS A 413 7.92 -13.88 14.98
N ASN A 414 7.74 -13.93 16.31
CA ASN A 414 7.16 -15.06 17.03
C ASN A 414 5.67 -14.83 17.31
N SER A 415 5.05 -13.82 16.68
CA SER A 415 3.66 -13.42 16.90
C SER A 415 3.36 -12.91 18.31
N ASN A 416 4.36 -12.50 19.09
CA ASN A 416 4.03 -11.83 20.34
C ASN A 416 3.54 -10.41 20.05
N PHE A 417 2.50 -10.00 20.77
CA PHE A 417 1.89 -8.68 20.64
C PHE A 417 2.27 -7.81 21.84
N TYR A 418 2.70 -6.58 21.57
CA TYR A 418 3.10 -5.61 22.58
C TYR A 418 2.30 -4.33 22.44
N LEU A 419 1.83 -3.78 23.55
CA LEU A 419 1.45 -2.38 23.65
C LEU A 419 2.67 -1.55 23.99
N LEU A 420 2.75 -0.34 23.45
CA LEU A 420 3.80 0.61 23.78
C LEU A 420 3.22 1.76 24.59
N THR A 421 3.83 2.07 25.72
CA THR A 421 3.48 3.26 26.52
C THR A 421 3.75 4.54 25.73
N TRP A 422 3.36 5.69 26.26
CA TRP A 422 3.62 6.97 25.61
C TRP A 422 5.11 7.19 25.28
N ASP A 423 6.01 6.67 26.12
CA ASP A 423 7.46 6.75 25.98
C ASP A 423 8.09 5.51 25.30
N PHE A 424 7.27 4.70 24.61
CA PHE A 424 7.66 3.50 23.86
C PHE A 424 8.20 2.33 24.70
N GLU A 425 7.78 2.21 25.96
CA GLU A 425 8.08 1.00 26.75
C GLU A 425 7.17 -0.16 26.34
N PHE A 426 7.75 -1.35 26.16
CA PHE A 426 7.06 -2.52 25.64
C PHE A 426 6.33 -3.28 26.75
N ILE A 427 5.03 -3.48 26.57
CA ILE A 427 4.15 -4.25 27.46
C ILE A 427 3.60 -5.44 26.68
N LYS A 428 4.10 -6.63 26.96
CA LYS A 428 3.67 -7.87 26.31
C LYS A 428 2.24 -8.24 26.74
N LEU A 429 1.38 -8.55 25.77
CA LEU A 429 0.07 -9.12 26.00
C LEU A 429 0.03 -10.58 25.57
N ASP A 430 -0.59 -11.43 26.39
CA ASP A 430 -0.75 -12.85 26.12
C ASP A 430 -2.01 -13.11 25.29
N LEU A 431 -1.84 -13.23 23.97
CA LEU A 431 -2.90 -13.56 23.01
C LEU A 431 -2.74 -15.01 22.55
N LYS A 432 -3.76 -15.82 22.77
CA LYS A 432 -3.73 -17.25 22.42
C LYS A 432 -3.80 -17.45 20.91
N GLU A 433 -2.94 -18.29 20.33
CA GLU A 433 -3.00 -18.66 18.91
C GLU A 433 -2.91 -17.47 17.93
N PHE A 434 -2.49 -16.28 18.37
CA PHE A 434 -2.34 -15.14 17.47
C PHE A 434 -1.23 -15.42 16.45
N ASP A 435 -1.56 -15.30 15.17
CA ASP A 435 -0.63 -15.42 14.05
C ASP A 435 -0.68 -14.16 13.18
N TYR A 436 0.35 -13.33 13.28
CA TYR A 436 0.41 -12.06 12.58
C TYR A 436 0.41 -12.20 11.04
N LYS A 437 0.78 -13.37 10.50
CA LYS A 437 0.85 -13.58 9.05
C LYS A 437 -0.51 -13.86 8.40
N ASN A 438 -1.46 -14.37 9.19
CA ASN A 438 -2.74 -14.86 8.68
C ASN A 438 -3.94 -14.19 9.37
N MET A 439 -3.75 -13.64 10.57
CA MET A 439 -4.81 -13.01 11.35
C MET A 439 -4.80 -11.49 11.21
N ARG A 440 -5.99 -10.91 11.41
CA ARG A 440 -6.18 -9.49 11.70
C ARG A 440 -6.43 -9.31 13.19
N LEU A 441 -6.18 -8.10 13.70
CA LEU A 441 -6.38 -7.76 15.11
C LEU A 441 -6.94 -6.35 15.26
N LYS A 442 -7.85 -6.17 16.21
CA LYS A 442 -8.43 -4.88 16.57
C LYS A 442 -8.46 -4.72 18.08
N LEU A 443 -7.79 -3.69 18.58
CA LEU A 443 -7.90 -3.25 19.97
C LEU A 443 -8.95 -2.13 20.05
N ILE A 444 -9.84 -2.22 21.03
CA ILE A 444 -10.85 -1.22 21.34
C ILE A 444 -10.75 -0.96 22.84
N ALA A 445 -10.52 0.29 23.23
CA ALA A 445 -10.59 0.69 24.63
C ALA A 445 -11.97 1.30 24.93
N ASP A 446 -12.56 0.85 26.03
CA ASP A 446 -13.70 1.50 26.70
C ASP A 446 -13.23 2.05 28.06
N PRO A 447 -14.04 2.68 28.92
CA PRO A 447 -13.58 3.19 30.21
C PRO A 447 -12.87 2.17 31.12
N LEU A 448 -13.26 0.89 31.07
CA LEU A 448 -12.84 -0.13 32.03
C LEU A 448 -11.73 -1.05 31.47
N HIS A 449 -11.79 -1.38 30.19
CA HIS A 449 -11.01 -2.47 29.61
C HIS A 449 -10.33 -2.10 28.29
N TYR A 450 -9.30 -2.87 27.95
CA TYR A 450 -8.85 -3.04 26.57
C TYR A 450 -9.42 -4.34 26.04
N LEU A 451 -10.33 -4.25 25.06
CA LEU A 451 -10.84 -5.39 24.31
C LEU A 451 -9.97 -5.59 23.08
N ILE A 452 -9.41 -6.79 22.91
CA ILE A 452 -8.66 -7.18 21.72
C ILE A 452 -9.43 -8.30 21.02
N ARG A 453 -9.68 -8.13 19.73
CA ARG A 453 -10.34 -9.11 18.88
C ARG A 453 -9.41 -9.45 17.75
N TYR A 454 -9.27 -10.72 17.43
CA TYR A 454 -8.39 -11.17 16.37
C TYR A 454 -8.94 -12.44 15.74
N ASP A 455 -8.73 -12.59 14.44
CA ASP A 455 -9.32 -13.68 13.67
C ASP A 455 -8.62 -13.90 12.34
N ASP A 456 -8.75 -15.11 11.79
CA ASP A 456 -8.33 -15.49 10.42
C ASP A 456 -9.52 -15.61 9.45
N GLY A 457 -10.71 -15.15 9.85
CA GLY A 457 -11.97 -15.33 9.14
C GLY A 457 -12.72 -16.63 9.46
N ASN A 458 -12.05 -17.65 10.01
CA ASN A 458 -12.63 -18.92 10.43
C ASN A 458 -12.73 -18.97 11.97
N SER A 459 -11.59 -18.85 12.66
CA SER A 459 -11.48 -18.77 14.11
C SER A 459 -11.48 -17.30 14.55
N TYR A 460 -12.38 -16.94 15.44
CA TYR A 460 -12.50 -15.62 16.04
C TYR A 460 -12.16 -15.67 17.52
N PHE A 461 -11.40 -14.71 17.99
CA PHE A 461 -10.99 -14.61 19.39
C PHE A 461 -11.32 -13.23 19.94
N ALA A 462 -11.63 -13.19 21.23
CA ALA A 462 -11.76 -11.94 21.96
C ALA A 462 -11.16 -12.09 23.35
N ALA A 463 -10.36 -11.11 23.76
CA ALA A 463 -9.75 -11.05 25.08
C ALA A 463 -9.92 -9.65 25.67
N ILE A 464 -10.18 -9.57 26.98
CA ILE A 464 -10.20 -8.31 27.72
C ILE A 464 -9.01 -8.24 28.68
N PHE A 465 -8.42 -7.05 28.76
CA PHE A 465 -7.27 -6.76 29.62
C PHE A 465 -7.58 -5.59 30.55
N SER A 466 -7.03 -5.64 31.75
CA SER A 466 -7.08 -4.53 32.71
C SER A 466 -6.27 -3.34 32.19
N LYS A 467 -6.81 -2.13 32.35
CA LYS A 467 -6.09 -0.88 32.02
C LYS A 467 -4.99 -0.51 33.01
N GLU A 468 -5.01 -1.06 34.22
CA GLU A 468 -4.05 -0.70 35.27
C GLU A 468 -2.77 -1.52 35.19
N ASN A 469 -2.89 -2.83 34.96
CA ASN A 469 -1.77 -3.76 35.01
C ASN A 469 -1.60 -4.61 33.75
N TYR A 470 -2.43 -4.37 32.73
CA TYR A 470 -2.36 -5.05 31.42
C TYR A 470 -2.48 -6.57 31.50
N LYS A 471 -3.01 -7.12 32.60
CA LYS A 471 -3.26 -8.56 32.74
C LYS A 471 -4.55 -8.94 32.04
N LYS A 472 -4.52 -10.10 31.40
CA LYS A 472 -5.69 -10.74 30.77
C LYS A 472 -6.72 -11.10 31.84
N ILE A 473 -7.95 -10.64 31.67
CA ILE A 473 -9.07 -10.90 32.57
C ILE A 473 -9.86 -12.11 32.06
N LYS A 474 -10.20 -12.12 30.78
CA LYS A 474 -10.99 -13.17 30.13
C LYS A 474 -10.62 -13.28 28.65
N GLU A 475 -10.70 -14.47 28.10
CA GLU A 475 -10.48 -14.75 26.67
C GLU A 475 -11.38 -15.90 26.23
N GLU A 476 -11.90 -15.81 25.01
CA GLU A 476 -12.79 -16.80 24.42
C GLU A 476 -12.53 -16.94 22.91
N LYS A 477 -12.84 -18.13 22.35
CA LYS A 477 -12.69 -18.50 20.94
C LYS A 477 -14.04 -18.92 20.35
N TRP A 478 -14.29 -18.56 19.09
CA TRP A 478 -15.46 -18.93 18.28
C TRP A 478 -14.99 -19.47 16.92
N ASP A 479 -15.71 -20.45 16.36
CA ASP A 479 -15.40 -21.07 15.06
C ASP A 479 -16.53 -20.82 14.00
#